data_AF-S6BN20-F1
#
_entry.id   AF-S6BN20-F1
#
_cell.length_a   1.000
_cell.length_b   1.000
_cell.length_c   1.000
_cell.angle_alpha   90.00
_cell.angle_beta   90.00
_cell.angle_gamma   90.00
#
_symmetry.space_group_name_H-M   'P 1'
#
loop_
_entity.id
_entity.type
_entity.pdbx_description
1 polymer ?
#
loop_
_entity_poly.entity_id
_entity_poly.type
_entity_poly.pdbx_seq_one_letter_code
_entity_poly.pdbx_strand_id
1 'polypeptide(L)'
;MKFIWSIHLSDIWVPIEQYEKTLQRLNAWIAESESNHSSSGHRKLKKLRSRHAPIEQEFIKQKEHVEQTKKRFSEVVSSGWLSANVQIGPAINTAFLQHCIVPRVFINEAEASFCSHLVDLMLLNRVECFNFFDFSNCWTKMLMSMVRCCTEREAPLLAIFVNHAFHVIRGWIDDAEGFEAMTRDHPCFCTTFKFVPDKALTHAQLMSGIRKWEGRIMRALSYALVLNITDADSSGEAGAPEVVAPTWIDQKGAIVFLARCHENFPITIAAGKRVLNGLNGVVVNAEQKGWKDVVVAAKTLVKTFEKYDRENRWI
;
A
#
# COMPACT_ATOMS: atom_id res chain seq x y z
N MET A 1 -9.04 -18.83 -7.73
CA MET A 1 -9.44 -17.48 -8.22
C MET A 1 -10.91 -17.13 -7.98
N LYS A 2 -11.91 -17.98 -8.27
CA LYS A 2 -13.35 -17.64 -8.07
C LYS A 2 -13.68 -17.11 -6.67
N PHE A 3 -13.10 -17.69 -5.62
CA PHE A 3 -13.30 -17.22 -4.25
C PHE A 3 -12.82 -15.78 -4.02
N ILE A 4 -11.64 -15.41 -4.53
CA ILE A 4 -11.10 -14.04 -4.42
C ILE A 4 -12.06 -13.02 -5.04
N TRP A 5 -12.70 -13.37 -6.15
CA TRP A 5 -13.66 -12.50 -6.83
C TRP A 5 -15.02 -12.41 -6.14
N SER A 6 -15.33 -13.31 -5.21
CA SER A 6 -16.57 -13.28 -4.43
C SER A 6 -16.46 -12.52 -3.11
N ILE A 7 -15.28 -11.99 -2.78
CA ILE A 7 -15.03 -11.28 -1.50
C ILE A 7 -14.56 -9.84 -1.74
N HIS A 8 -14.90 -8.97 -0.79
CA HIS A 8 -14.61 -7.56 -0.75
C HIS A 8 -13.85 -7.19 0.53
N LEU A 9 -13.48 -5.90 0.66
CA LEU A 9 -12.69 -5.41 1.79
C LEU A 9 -13.36 -5.72 3.14
N SER A 10 -14.68 -5.53 3.23
CA SER A 10 -15.46 -5.83 4.44
C SER A 10 -15.45 -7.30 4.82
N ASP A 11 -15.11 -8.21 3.91
CA ASP A 11 -15.06 -9.64 4.24
C ASP A 11 -13.72 -10.04 4.84
N ILE A 12 -12.67 -9.24 4.66
CA ILE A 12 -11.30 -9.61 5.07
C ILE A 12 -10.67 -8.63 6.07
N TRP A 13 -11.27 -7.45 6.27
CA TRP A 13 -10.70 -6.41 7.12
C TRP A 13 -11.75 -5.73 8.00
N VAL A 14 -11.32 -5.32 9.20
CA VAL A 14 -12.12 -4.59 10.18
C VAL A 14 -11.39 -3.30 10.56
N PRO A 15 -12.01 -2.11 10.44
CA PRO A 15 -11.47 -0.83 10.90
C PRO A 15 -11.55 -0.71 12.44
N ILE A 16 -10.79 -1.54 13.16
CA ILE A 16 -10.85 -1.67 14.63
C ILE A 16 -10.71 -0.30 15.32
N GLU A 17 -9.68 0.47 14.95
CA GLU A 17 -9.43 1.77 15.58
C GLU A 17 -10.58 2.76 15.41
N GLN A 18 -11.23 2.77 14.25
CA GLN A 18 -12.33 3.70 13.96
C GLN A 18 -13.57 3.33 14.77
N TYR A 19 -13.84 2.03 14.94
CA TYR A 19 -14.89 1.55 15.84
C TYR A 19 -14.58 1.95 17.28
N GLU A 20 -13.37 1.67 17.77
CA GLU A 20 -12.95 1.97 19.14
C GLU A 20 -13.00 3.48 19.42
N LYS A 21 -12.46 4.33 18.55
CA LYS A 21 -12.53 5.80 18.68
C LYS A 21 -13.98 6.30 18.73
N THR A 22 -14.86 5.72 17.91
CA THR A 22 -16.29 6.10 17.88
C THR A 22 -17.01 5.69 19.16
N LEU A 23 -16.79 4.45 19.62
CA LEU A 23 -17.38 3.91 20.84
C LEU A 23 -16.87 4.66 22.08
N GLN A 24 -15.57 4.93 22.17
CA GLN A 24 -14.98 5.74 23.24
C GLN A 24 -15.62 7.14 23.31
N ARG A 25 -15.80 7.82 22.17
CA ARG A 25 -16.45 9.13 22.12
C ARG A 25 -17.91 9.07 22.57
N LEU A 26 -18.64 8.03 22.17
CA LEU A 26 -20.02 7.83 22.62
C LEU A 26 -20.09 7.55 24.12
N ASN A 27 -19.18 6.73 24.66
CA ASN A 27 -19.09 6.44 26.09
C ASN A 27 -18.80 7.70 26.91
N ALA A 28 -17.89 8.57 26.44
CA ALA A 28 -17.63 9.86 27.09
C ALA A 28 -18.89 10.75 27.15
N TRP A 29 -19.63 10.86 26.04
CA TRP A 29 -20.88 11.64 26.01
C TRP A 29 -22.01 11.03 26.85
N ILE A 30 -22.07 9.70 26.95
CA ILE A 30 -23.00 8.98 27.81
C ILE A 30 -22.69 9.30 29.27
N ALA A 31 -21.44 9.14 29.70
CA ALA A 31 -21.00 9.43 31.07
C ALA A 31 -21.26 10.91 31.46
N GLU A 32 -20.97 11.85 30.55
CA GLU A 32 -21.28 13.27 30.77
C GLU A 32 -22.79 13.50 30.92
N SER A 33 -23.62 12.86 30.10
CA SER A 33 -25.08 13.03 30.13
C SER A 33 -25.75 12.35 31.32
N GLU A 34 -25.12 11.34 31.93
CA GLU A 34 -25.62 10.67 33.14
C GLU A 34 -25.57 11.57 34.38
N SER A 35 -24.65 12.53 34.42
CA SER A 35 -24.56 13.54 35.49
C SER A 35 -25.68 14.61 35.44
N ASN A 36 -26.44 14.68 34.34
CA ASN A 36 -27.48 15.69 34.12
C ASN A 36 -28.88 15.08 34.30
N HIS A 37 -29.45 15.26 35.49
CA HIS A 37 -30.77 14.73 35.89
C HIS A 37 -31.98 15.50 35.33
N SER A 38 -31.79 16.41 34.37
CA SER A 38 -32.91 17.08 33.70
C SER A 38 -33.67 16.13 32.75
N SER A 39 -34.95 16.43 32.47
CA SER A 39 -35.75 15.69 31.47
C SER A 39 -35.11 15.71 30.07
N SER A 40 -34.47 16.83 29.72
CA SER A 40 -33.66 16.99 28.51
C SER A 40 -32.42 16.07 28.51
N GLY A 41 -31.72 15.97 29.66
CA GLY A 41 -30.60 15.06 29.88
C GLY A 41 -30.98 13.59 29.69
N HIS A 42 -32.10 13.15 30.26
CA HIS A 42 -32.61 11.79 30.05
C HIS A 42 -32.95 11.48 28.58
N ARG A 43 -33.56 12.44 27.85
CA ARG A 43 -33.84 12.26 26.42
C ARG A 43 -32.57 12.17 25.59
N LYS A 44 -31.54 12.98 25.91
CA LYS A 44 -30.23 12.95 25.26
C LYS A 44 -29.51 11.62 25.54
N LEU A 45 -29.48 11.17 26.78
CA LEU A 45 -28.89 9.90 27.19
C LEU A 45 -29.52 8.71 26.46
N LYS A 46 -30.85 8.65 26.37
CA LYS A 46 -31.56 7.61 25.63
C LYS A 46 -31.14 7.57 24.15
N LYS A 47 -31.00 8.74 23.52
CA LYS A 47 -30.57 8.87 22.11
C LYS A 47 -29.10 8.47 21.90
N LEU A 48 -28.23 8.72 22.88
CA LEU A 48 -26.83 8.30 22.81
C LEU A 48 -26.70 6.78 22.95
N ARG A 49 -27.38 6.19 23.95
CA ARG A 49 -27.41 4.73 24.13
C ARG A 49 -28.00 4.00 22.92
N SER A 50 -29.05 4.55 22.30
CA SER A 50 -29.63 3.97 21.08
C SER A 50 -28.71 4.04 19.85
N ARG A 51 -27.69 4.91 19.86
CA ARG A 51 -26.65 4.97 18.82
C ARG A 51 -25.46 4.09 19.14
N HIS A 52 -25.13 3.93 20.43
CA HIS A 52 -24.02 3.08 20.89
C HIS A 52 -24.28 1.60 20.58
N ALA A 53 -25.43 1.07 21.03
CA ALA A 53 -25.70 -0.37 20.93
C ALA A 53 -25.62 -0.94 19.50
N PRO A 54 -26.16 -0.29 18.45
CA PRO A 54 -26.02 -0.80 17.08
C PRO A 54 -24.57 -0.81 16.58
N ILE A 55 -23.76 0.19 16.93
CA ILE A 55 -22.35 0.27 16.48
C ILE A 55 -21.52 -0.82 17.16
N GLU A 56 -21.73 -1.05 18.45
CA GLU A 56 -21.06 -2.11 19.19
C GLU A 56 -21.45 -3.50 18.67
N GLN A 57 -22.73 -3.74 18.40
CA GLN A 57 -23.20 -4.98 17.80
C GLN A 57 -22.65 -5.20 16.39
N GLU A 58 -22.64 -4.15 15.55
CA GLU A 58 -22.05 -4.22 14.22
C GLU A 58 -20.56 -4.53 14.28
N PHE A 59 -19.83 -3.91 15.21
CA PHE A 59 -18.40 -4.17 15.39
C PHE A 59 -18.12 -5.64 15.73
N ILE A 60 -18.91 -6.23 16.63
CA ILE A 60 -18.78 -7.66 17.00
C ILE A 60 -19.10 -8.55 15.79
N LYS A 61 -20.23 -8.31 15.10
CA LYS A 61 -20.62 -9.08 13.92
C LYS A 61 -19.60 -9.00 12.80
N GLN A 62 -19.05 -7.81 12.57
CA GLN A 62 -18.03 -7.57 11.55
C GLN A 62 -16.74 -8.35 11.86
N LYS A 63 -16.32 -8.40 13.14
CA LYS A 63 -15.18 -9.23 13.56
C LYS A 63 -15.44 -10.72 13.32
N GLU A 64 -16.62 -11.21 13.70
CA GLU A 64 -17.01 -12.61 13.50
C GLU A 64 -17.05 -12.98 12.01
N HIS A 65 -17.65 -12.12 11.18
CA HIS A 65 -17.72 -12.32 9.73
C HIS A 65 -16.34 -12.38 9.06
N VAL A 66 -15.45 -11.46 9.42
CA VAL A 66 -14.09 -11.44 8.89
C VAL A 66 -13.31 -12.69 9.31
N GLU A 67 -13.44 -13.12 10.57
CA GLU A 67 -12.77 -14.35 11.04
C GLU A 67 -13.32 -15.61 10.35
N GLN A 68 -14.63 -15.68 10.09
CA GLN A 68 -15.23 -16.77 9.31
C GLN A 68 -14.72 -16.77 7.86
N THR A 69 -14.64 -15.61 7.23
CA THR A 69 -14.14 -15.49 5.85
C THR A 69 -12.66 -15.87 5.76
N LYS A 70 -11.83 -15.48 6.73
CA LYS A 70 -10.42 -15.87 6.80
C LYS A 70 -10.26 -17.39 6.94
N LYS A 71 -11.10 -18.05 7.74
CA LYS A 71 -11.11 -19.53 7.84
C LYS A 71 -11.44 -20.17 6.49
N ARG A 72 -12.50 -19.69 5.83
CA ARG A 72 -12.88 -20.18 4.49
C ARG A 72 -11.76 -19.94 3.46
N PHE A 73 -11.07 -18.80 3.53
CA PHE A 73 -9.91 -18.55 2.67
C PHE A 73 -8.79 -19.56 2.92
N SER A 74 -8.46 -19.86 4.19
CA SER A 74 -7.48 -20.88 4.56
C SER A 74 -7.84 -22.26 4.00
N GLU A 75 -9.12 -22.66 4.12
CA GLU A 75 -9.63 -23.92 3.57
C GLU A 75 -9.47 -23.96 2.05
N VAL A 76 -9.87 -22.90 1.34
CA VAL A 76 -9.74 -22.80 -0.12
C VAL A 76 -8.28 -22.90 -0.55
N VAL A 77 -7.37 -22.17 0.10
CA VAL A 77 -5.94 -22.23 -0.20
C VAL A 77 -5.38 -23.63 0.03
N SER A 78 -5.70 -24.25 1.18
CA SER A 78 -5.19 -25.58 1.55
C SER A 78 -5.72 -26.70 0.64
N SER A 79 -6.94 -26.55 0.13
CA SER A 79 -7.58 -27.52 -0.77
C SER A 79 -7.08 -27.47 -2.22
N GLY A 80 -6.35 -26.42 -2.60
CA GLY A 80 -5.82 -26.25 -3.97
C GLY A 80 -5.77 -24.81 -4.42
N TRP A 81 -4.78 -24.03 -3.94
CA TRP A 81 -4.46 -22.71 -4.46
C TRP A 81 -4.01 -22.74 -5.94
N LEU A 82 -3.25 -23.76 -6.33
CA LEU A 82 -2.75 -23.99 -7.69
C LEU A 82 -3.43 -25.20 -8.33
N SER A 83 -3.62 -25.15 -9.64
CA SER A 83 -4.00 -26.35 -10.41
C SER A 83 -2.81 -27.32 -10.49
N ALA A 84 -3.08 -28.62 -10.48
CA ALA A 84 -2.04 -29.67 -10.42
C ALA A 84 -0.96 -29.61 -11.52
N ASN A 85 -1.27 -28.97 -12.67
CA ASN A 85 -0.37 -28.89 -13.83
C ASN A 85 0.38 -27.56 -13.96
N VAL A 86 0.33 -26.69 -12.95
CA VAL A 86 1.01 -25.38 -13.01
C VAL A 86 2.52 -25.54 -12.85
N GLN A 87 3.27 -24.97 -13.79
CA GLN A 87 4.72 -24.83 -13.68
C GLN A 87 5.07 -23.85 -12.54
N ILE A 88 5.86 -24.32 -11.58
CA ILE A 88 6.23 -23.53 -10.41
C ILE A 88 7.32 -22.52 -10.79
N GLY A 89 7.05 -21.24 -10.57
CA GLY A 89 7.98 -20.16 -10.86
C GLY A 89 7.32 -18.78 -10.88
N PRO A 90 8.02 -17.75 -11.41
CA PRO A 90 7.56 -16.35 -11.40
C PRO A 90 6.23 -16.10 -12.13
N ALA A 91 5.85 -17.02 -13.02
CA ALA A 91 4.57 -16.99 -13.71
C ALA A 91 3.37 -17.02 -12.73
N ILE A 92 3.53 -17.67 -11.56
CA ILE A 92 2.47 -17.75 -10.54
C ILE A 92 2.14 -16.36 -10.00
N ASN A 93 3.16 -15.62 -9.53
CA ASN A 93 2.96 -14.27 -9.00
C ASN A 93 2.53 -13.29 -10.08
N THR A 94 3.03 -13.46 -11.30
CA THR A 94 2.60 -12.65 -12.46
C THR A 94 1.12 -12.89 -12.76
N ALA A 95 0.66 -14.14 -12.79
CA ALA A 95 -0.74 -14.48 -12.99
C ALA A 95 -1.63 -13.98 -11.84
N PHE A 96 -1.18 -14.11 -10.60
CA PHE A 96 -1.88 -13.56 -9.44
C PHE A 96 -2.05 -12.04 -9.57
N LEU A 97 -0.99 -11.33 -9.91
CA LEU A 97 -1.03 -9.88 -10.14
C LEU A 97 -2.01 -9.53 -11.27
N GLN A 98 -1.89 -10.18 -12.42
CA GLN A 98 -2.72 -9.92 -13.62
C GLN A 98 -4.20 -10.26 -13.44
N HIS A 99 -4.54 -11.29 -12.66
CA HIS A 99 -5.92 -11.78 -12.56
C HIS A 99 -6.62 -11.43 -11.25
N CYS A 100 -5.89 -11.01 -10.20
CA CYS A 100 -6.47 -10.71 -8.90
C CYS A 100 -6.24 -9.27 -8.43
N ILE A 101 -5.10 -8.67 -8.78
CA ILE A 101 -4.74 -7.32 -8.29
C ILE A 101 -5.06 -6.25 -9.33
N VAL A 102 -4.45 -6.33 -10.52
CA VAL A 102 -4.57 -5.32 -11.59
C VAL A 102 -6.02 -5.03 -11.98
N PRO A 103 -6.91 -6.03 -12.15
CA PRO A 103 -8.28 -5.77 -12.55
C PRO A 103 -9.11 -5.02 -11.50
N ARG A 104 -8.68 -5.03 -10.24
CA ARG A 104 -9.44 -4.47 -9.09
C ARG A 104 -8.84 -3.17 -8.56
N VAL A 105 -7.52 -3.06 -8.50
CA VAL A 105 -6.82 -1.94 -7.85
C VAL A 105 -7.19 -0.57 -8.43
N PHE A 106 -7.63 -0.50 -9.70
CA PHE A 106 -8.00 0.73 -10.37
C PHE A 106 -9.51 1.06 -10.36
N ILE A 107 -10.34 0.24 -9.71
CA ILE A 107 -11.80 0.45 -9.70
C ILE A 107 -12.18 1.61 -8.77
N ASN A 108 -11.78 1.53 -7.50
CA ASN A 108 -12.05 2.55 -6.48
C ASN A 108 -11.13 2.33 -5.25
N GLU A 109 -11.21 3.22 -4.26
CA GLU A 109 -10.36 3.16 -3.06
C GLU A 109 -10.56 1.88 -2.23
N ALA A 110 -11.80 1.38 -2.13
CA ALA A 110 -12.10 0.16 -1.37
C ALA A 110 -11.49 -1.08 -2.04
N GLU A 111 -11.50 -1.13 -3.37
CA GLU A 111 -10.90 -2.20 -4.16
C GLU A 111 -9.37 -2.15 -4.13
N ALA A 112 -8.76 -0.95 -4.17
CA ALA A 112 -7.32 -0.79 -3.97
C ALA A 112 -6.87 -1.24 -2.57
N SER A 113 -7.64 -0.88 -1.54
CA SER A 113 -7.40 -1.35 -0.18
C SER A 113 -7.62 -2.86 -0.05
N PHE A 114 -8.65 -3.42 -0.70
CA PHE A 114 -8.86 -4.87 -0.75
C PHE A 114 -7.64 -5.59 -1.35
N CYS A 115 -7.10 -5.10 -2.47
CA CYS A 115 -5.91 -5.70 -3.09
C CYS A 115 -4.71 -5.75 -2.12
N SER A 116 -4.56 -4.73 -1.29
CA SER A 116 -3.51 -4.64 -0.29
C SER A 116 -3.71 -5.70 0.81
N HIS A 117 -4.91 -5.75 1.38
CA HIS A 117 -5.27 -6.73 2.42
C HIS A 117 -5.33 -8.17 1.89
N LEU A 118 -5.58 -8.37 0.60
CA LEU A 118 -5.48 -9.69 -0.02
C LEU A 118 -4.04 -10.19 0.01
N VAL A 119 -3.03 -9.34 -0.24
CA VAL A 119 -1.62 -9.73 -0.12
C VAL A 119 -1.29 -10.10 1.32
N ASP A 120 -1.75 -9.32 2.30
CA ASP A 120 -1.57 -9.66 3.72
C ASP A 120 -2.22 -11.00 4.06
N LEU A 121 -3.39 -11.27 3.51
CA LEU A 121 -4.11 -12.53 3.71
C LEU A 121 -3.34 -13.71 3.10
N MET A 122 -2.69 -13.53 1.95
CA MET A 122 -1.82 -14.54 1.35
C MET A 122 -0.62 -14.85 2.25
N LEU A 123 0.00 -13.83 2.85
CA LEU A 123 1.10 -13.99 3.80
C LEU A 123 0.62 -14.69 5.07
N LEU A 124 -0.45 -14.19 5.69
CA LEU A 124 -1.02 -14.74 6.92
C LEU A 124 -1.36 -16.24 6.81
N ASN A 125 -1.86 -16.66 5.64
CA ASN A 125 -2.21 -18.06 5.38
C ASN A 125 -1.03 -18.91 4.88
N ARG A 126 0.20 -18.35 4.86
CA ARG A 126 1.43 -19.05 4.44
C ARG A 126 1.24 -19.75 3.09
N VAL A 127 0.64 -19.06 2.12
CA VAL A 127 0.27 -19.66 0.83
C VAL A 127 1.53 -20.18 0.13
N GLU A 128 1.58 -21.49 -0.10
CA GLU A 128 2.69 -22.11 -0.82
C GLU A 128 2.82 -21.55 -2.24
N CYS A 129 4.06 -21.45 -2.72
CA CYS A 129 4.40 -20.91 -4.04
C CYS A 129 4.02 -19.43 -4.30
N PHE A 130 3.39 -18.74 -3.34
CA PHE A 130 3.30 -17.28 -3.35
C PHE A 130 4.56 -16.69 -2.71
N ASN A 131 5.55 -16.33 -3.54
CA ASN A 131 6.80 -15.75 -3.06
C ASN A 131 6.67 -14.21 -2.97
N PHE A 132 6.76 -13.64 -1.77
CA PHE A 132 6.58 -12.20 -1.55
C PHE A 132 7.62 -11.34 -2.27
N PHE A 133 8.87 -11.81 -2.31
CA PHE A 133 9.98 -11.09 -2.93
C PHE A 133 9.82 -11.01 -4.45
N ASP A 134 9.46 -12.13 -5.06
CA ASP A 134 9.16 -12.19 -6.50
C ASP A 134 7.88 -11.43 -6.83
N PHE A 135 6.82 -11.54 -6.01
CA PHE A 135 5.62 -10.72 -6.13
C PHE A 135 5.97 -9.22 -6.11
N SER A 136 6.84 -8.82 -5.19
CA SER A 136 7.36 -7.45 -5.09
C SER A 136 8.19 -7.03 -6.29
N ASN A 137 8.92 -7.96 -6.89
CA ASN A 137 9.56 -7.71 -8.17
C ASN A 137 8.55 -7.53 -9.31
N CYS A 138 7.48 -8.32 -9.37
CA CYS A 138 6.47 -8.24 -10.41
C CYS A 138 5.68 -6.94 -10.36
N TRP A 139 5.11 -6.57 -9.19
CA TRP A 139 4.30 -5.35 -9.11
C TRP A 139 5.12 -4.08 -9.31
N THR A 140 6.36 -4.02 -8.82
CA THR A 140 7.22 -2.84 -9.06
C THR A 140 7.68 -2.70 -10.51
N LYS A 141 7.87 -3.81 -11.23
CA LYS A 141 8.12 -3.75 -12.69
C LYS A 141 6.90 -3.25 -13.44
N MET A 142 5.73 -3.76 -13.09
CA MET A 142 4.47 -3.36 -13.68
C MET A 142 4.16 -1.87 -13.45
N LEU A 143 4.46 -1.35 -12.25
CA LEU A 143 4.33 0.06 -11.92
C LEU A 143 5.07 1.00 -12.88
N MET A 144 6.25 0.61 -13.39
CA MET A 144 7.01 1.45 -14.33
C MET A 144 6.25 1.75 -15.61
N SER A 145 5.44 0.79 -16.08
CA SER A 145 4.56 0.98 -17.24
C SER A 145 3.27 1.68 -16.85
N MET A 146 2.75 1.41 -15.65
CA MET A 146 1.46 1.96 -15.19
C MET A 146 1.54 3.44 -14.85
N VAL A 147 2.56 3.91 -14.14
CA VAL A 147 2.67 5.35 -13.78
C VAL A 147 2.72 6.27 -15.00
N ARG A 148 3.25 5.80 -16.14
CA ARG A 148 3.27 6.56 -17.40
C ARG A 148 1.91 6.60 -18.12
N CYS A 149 1.03 5.64 -17.84
CA CYS A 149 -0.27 5.50 -18.50
C CYS A 149 -1.45 5.82 -17.57
N CYS A 150 -1.20 5.92 -16.25
CA CYS A 150 -2.24 6.18 -15.26
C CYS A 150 -2.81 7.58 -15.45
N THR A 151 -4.13 7.63 -15.54
CA THR A 151 -4.89 8.88 -15.46
C THR A 151 -4.80 9.47 -14.05
N GLU A 152 -5.18 10.74 -13.92
CA GLU A 152 -5.30 11.42 -12.61
C GLU A 152 -6.18 10.64 -11.61
N ARG A 153 -7.17 9.89 -12.10
CA ARG A 153 -8.06 9.07 -11.26
C ARG A 153 -7.42 7.77 -10.79
N GLU A 154 -6.53 7.18 -11.57
CA GLU A 154 -5.91 5.89 -11.28
C GLU A 154 -4.67 6.02 -10.39
N ALA A 155 -3.89 7.10 -10.57
CA ALA A 155 -2.72 7.39 -9.77
C ALA A 155 -2.94 7.30 -8.24
N PRO A 156 -3.97 7.94 -7.65
CA PRO A 156 -4.22 7.85 -6.20
C PRO A 156 -4.63 6.44 -5.76
N LEU A 157 -5.33 5.67 -6.61
CA LEU A 157 -5.75 4.31 -6.27
C LEU A 157 -4.54 3.37 -6.18
N LEU A 158 -3.64 3.48 -7.14
CA LEU A 158 -2.38 2.73 -7.13
C LEU A 158 -1.50 3.10 -5.94
N ALA A 159 -1.49 4.38 -5.57
CA ALA A 159 -0.75 4.87 -4.41
C ALA A 159 -1.25 4.29 -3.09
N ILE A 160 -2.54 3.95 -2.95
CA ILE A 160 -3.06 3.25 -1.76
C ILE A 160 -2.38 1.89 -1.60
N PHE A 161 -2.28 1.12 -2.69
CA PHE A 161 -1.60 -0.18 -2.68
C PHE A 161 -0.10 -0.05 -2.36
N VAL A 162 0.57 0.93 -2.97
CA VAL A 162 1.99 1.21 -2.72
C VAL A 162 2.22 1.64 -1.27
N ASN A 163 1.38 2.54 -0.74
CA ASN A 163 1.50 3.02 0.63
C ASN A 163 1.39 1.87 1.64
N HIS A 164 0.41 0.98 1.45
CA HIS A 164 0.23 -0.19 2.30
C HIS A 164 1.39 -1.17 2.19
N ALA A 165 1.83 -1.49 0.97
CA ALA A 165 2.94 -2.40 0.76
C ALA A 165 4.23 -1.92 1.47
N PHE A 166 4.55 -0.63 1.35
CA PHE A 166 5.72 -0.07 2.03
C PHE A 166 5.52 0.12 3.54
N HIS A 167 4.29 0.30 4.02
CA HIS A 167 3.99 0.32 5.45
C HIS A 167 4.35 -1.04 6.09
N VAL A 168 3.89 -2.13 5.49
CA VAL A 168 4.21 -3.49 5.94
C VAL A 168 5.71 -3.76 5.87
N ILE A 169 6.34 -3.40 4.74
CA ILE A 169 7.80 -3.56 4.57
C ILE A 169 8.58 -2.76 5.61
N ARG A 170 8.16 -1.54 5.95
CA ARG A 170 8.83 -0.71 6.96
C ARG A 170 8.85 -1.39 8.34
N GLY A 171 7.74 -2.02 8.74
CA GLY A 171 7.71 -2.80 9.98
C GLY A 171 8.76 -3.92 10.02
N TRP A 172 9.07 -4.54 8.88
CA TRP A 172 10.13 -5.55 8.78
C TRP A 172 11.55 -4.98 8.71
N ILE A 173 11.69 -3.73 8.26
CA ILE A 173 12.99 -3.06 8.27
C ILE A 173 13.39 -2.69 9.71
N ASP A 174 12.44 -2.14 10.46
CA ASP A 174 12.67 -1.63 11.81
C ASP A 174 12.96 -2.74 12.84
N ASP A 175 12.57 -4.00 12.54
CA ASP A 175 12.78 -5.17 13.40
C ASP A 175 13.47 -6.33 12.63
N ALA A 176 14.80 -6.32 12.62
CA ALA A 176 15.58 -7.32 11.91
C ALA A 176 15.44 -8.73 12.51
N GLU A 177 15.48 -8.84 13.84
CA GLU A 177 15.37 -10.12 14.54
C GLU A 177 13.97 -10.72 14.38
N GLY A 178 12.92 -9.91 14.53
CA GLY A 178 11.54 -10.35 14.32
C GLY A 178 11.26 -10.75 12.87
N PHE A 179 11.83 -10.03 11.89
CA PHE A 179 11.74 -10.42 10.49
C PHE A 179 12.38 -11.80 10.26
N GLU A 180 13.63 -12.00 10.67
CA GLU A 180 14.33 -13.27 10.45
C GLU A 180 13.73 -14.44 11.23
N ALA A 181 13.15 -14.18 12.40
CA ALA A 181 12.37 -15.18 13.14
C ALA A 181 11.09 -15.58 12.39
N MET A 182 10.40 -14.61 11.80
CA MET A 182 9.18 -14.83 11.02
C MET A 182 9.45 -15.57 9.72
N THR A 183 10.52 -15.26 9.00
CA THR A 183 10.80 -15.84 7.68
C THR A 183 11.24 -17.31 7.72
N ARG A 184 11.85 -17.78 8.82
CA ARG A 184 12.41 -19.13 8.96
C ARG A 184 11.43 -20.25 8.61
N ASP A 185 10.19 -20.13 9.07
CA ASP A 185 9.14 -21.14 8.88
C ASP A 185 8.01 -20.64 7.96
N HIS A 186 8.30 -19.66 7.10
CA HIS A 186 7.30 -19.01 6.27
C HIS A 186 7.56 -19.23 4.77
N PRO A 187 6.71 -20.02 4.07
CA PRO A 187 6.93 -20.38 2.66
C PRO A 187 6.96 -19.17 1.72
N CYS A 188 6.21 -18.11 2.04
CA CYS A 188 6.21 -16.88 1.25
C CYS A 188 7.52 -16.08 1.32
N PHE A 189 8.39 -16.36 2.29
CA PHE A 189 9.66 -15.67 2.50
C PHE A 189 10.86 -16.59 2.28
N CYS A 190 10.80 -17.40 1.22
CA CYS A 190 11.90 -18.23 0.78
C CYS A 190 12.61 -17.59 -0.43
N THR A 191 13.89 -17.90 -0.65
CA THR A 191 14.60 -17.52 -1.89
C THR A 191 14.18 -18.39 -3.09
N THR A 192 13.48 -19.49 -2.84
CA THR A 192 12.87 -20.36 -3.84
C THR A 192 11.33 -20.25 -3.82
N PHE A 193 10.67 -20.73 -4.88
CA PHE A 193 9.20 -20.77 -4.92
C PHE A 193 8.61 -21.88 -4.06
N LYS A 194 9.30 -23.02 -3.99
CA LYS A 194 8.99 -24.08 -3.01
C LYS A 194 9.63 -23.73 -1.67
N PHE A 195 8.98 -24.11 -0.59
CA PHE A 195 9.55 -23.95 0.74
C PHE A 195 10.78 -24.84 0.90
N VAL A 196 11.87 -24.24 1.34
CA VAL A 196 13.11 -24.92 1.72
C VAL A 196 13.60 -24.22 2.99
N PRO A 197 13.64 -24.89 4.16
CA PRO A 197 13.95 -24.24 5.44
C PRO A 197 15.25 -23.43 5.45
N ASP A 198 16.32 -23.97 4.86
CA ASP A 198 17.65 -23.32 4.81
C ASP A 198 17.76 -22.18 3.80
N LYS A 199 16.64 -21.85 3.13
CA LYS A 199 16.56 -20.83 2.08
C LYS A 199 15.64 -19.68 2.46
N ALA A 200 15.32 -19.52 3.75
CA ALA A 200 14.62 -18.37 4.29
C ALA A 200 15.31 -17.05 3.93
N LEU A 201 14.52 -16.01 3.70
CA LEU A 201 15.01 -14.67 3.39
C LEU A 201 15.59 -14.02 4.65
N THR A 202 16.77 -13.44 4.47
CA THR A 202 17.49 -12.67 5.50
C THR A 202 17.09 -11.20 5.47
N HIS A 203 17.32 -10.49 6.58
CA HIS A 203 17.08 -9.04 6.62
C HIS A 203 18.00 -8.29 5.64
N ALA A 204 19.24 -8.73 5.47
CA ALA A 204 20.15 -8.16 4.47
C ALA A 204 19.59 -8.26 3.03
N GLN A 205 18.96 -9.39 2.69
CA GLN A 205 18.29 -9.53 1.39
C GLN A 205 17.07 -8.60 1.28
N LEU A 206 16.27 -8.44 2.35
CA LEU A 206 15.19 -7.45 2.45
C LEU A 206 15.69 -6.06 2.07
N MET A 207 16.77 -5.59 2.70
CA MET A 207 17.37 -4.27 2.43
C MET A 207 17.80 -4.11 0.98
N SER A 208 18.37 -5.14 0.36
CA SER A 208 18.70 -5.12 -1.07
C SER A 208 17.45 -5.10 -1.96
N GLY A 209 16.40 -5.82 -1.59
CA GLY A 209 15.11 -5.83 -2.28
C GLY A 209 14.46 -4.45 -2.30
N ILE A 210 14.45 -3.77 -1.15
CA ILE A 210 13.87 -2.43 -0.99
C ILE A 210 14.54 -1.41 -1.92
N ARG A 211 15.88 -1.34 -1.94
CA ARG A 211 16.61 -0.42 -2.84
C ARG A 211 16.22 -0.62 -4.29
N LYS A 212 16.03 -1.87 -4.71
CA LYS A 212 15.62 -2.25 -6.06
C LYS A 212 14.17 -1.87 -6.37
N TRP A 213 13.25 -2.14 -5.44
CA TRP A 213 11.83 -1.83 -5.57
C TRP A 213 11.58 -0.32 -5.57
N GLU A 214 12.15 0.39 -4.60
CA GLU A 214 12.13 1.85 -4.52
C GLU A 214 12.75 2.47 -5.78
N GLY A 215 13.90 1.97 -6.24
CA GLY A 215 14.55 2.44 -7.46
C GLY A 215 13.67 2.33 -8.70
N ARG A 216 12.84 1.28 -8.83
CA ARG A 216 11.89 1.14 -9.94
C ARG A 216 10.77 2.18 -9.88
N ILE A 217 10.24 2.45 -8.69
CA ILE A 217 9.20 3.47 -8.51
C ILE A 217 9.78 4.86 -8.77
N MET A 218 10.99 5.14 -8.28
CA MET A 218 11.71 6.37 -8.58
C MET A 218 11.95 6.54 -10.08
N ARG A 219 12.30 5.46 -10.79
CA ARG A 219 12.41 5.48 -12.26
C ARG A 219 11.06 5.75 -12.93
N ALA A 220 9.97 5.20 -12.41
CA ALA A 220 8.63 5.49 -12.91
C ALA A 220 8.25 6.98 -12.76
N LEU A 221 8.67 7.61 -11.66
CA LEU A 221 8.44 9.04 -11.37
C LEU A 221 9.45 9.98 -12.03
N SER A 222 10.54 9.45 -12.58
CA SER A 222 11.70 10.24 -13.03
C SER A 222 11.37 11.29 -14.09
N TYR A 223 10.52 10.94 -15.05
CA TYR A 223 10.09 11.86 -16.10
C TYR A 223 9.27 13.01 -15.50
N ALA A 224 8.19 12.70 -14.78
CA ALA A 224 7.29 13.70 -14.19
C ALA A 224 8.00 14.65 -13.22
N LEU A 225 8.95 14.14 -12.44
CA LEU A 225 9.70 14.91 -11.44
C LEU A 225 11.06 15.43 -11.94
N VAL A 226 11.42 15.15 -13.20
CA VAL A 226 12.72 15.51 -13.80
C VAL A 226 13.90 15.06 -12.92
N LEU A 227 13.89 13.79 -12.52
CA LEU A 227 14.93 13.21 -11.67
C LEU A 227 16.13 12.76 -12.50
N ASN A 228 17.33 13.16 -12.10
CA ASN A 228 18.58 12.61 -12.63
C ASN A 228 18.82 11.21 -12.06
N ILE A 229 18.42 10.18 -12.80
CA ILE A 229 18.70 8.77 -12.46
C ILE A 229 19.77 8.26 -13.41
N THR A 230 20.97 8.01 -12.90
CA THR A 230 22.04 7.36 -13.66
C THR A 230 21.66 5.90 -13.91
N ASP A 231 21.51 5.51 -15.16
CA ASP A 231 21.20 4.12 -15.53
C ASP A 231 22.41 3.22 -15.30
N ALA A 232 22.41 2.50 -14.18
CA ALA A 232 23.37 1.41 -13.94
C ALA A 232 22.87 0.02 -14.41
N ASP A 233 21.65 -0.08 -14.95
CA ASP A 233 21.01 -1.36 -15.32
C ASP A 233 20.33 -1.36 -16.72
N SER A 234 20.60 -0.38 -17.59
CA SER A 234 20.05 -0.40 -18.95
C SER A 234 20.90 -1.30 -19.85
N SER A 235 20.61 -2.60 -19.83
CA SER A 235 20.97 -3.48 -20.95
C SER A 235 20.14 -3.08 -22.18
N GLY A 236 20.70 -2.17 -22.99
CA GLY A 236 20.41 -1.95 -24.41
C GLY A 236 18.98 -1.60 -24.81
N GLU A 237 18.75 -0.35 -25.20
CA GLU A 237 18.14 0.00 -26.48
C GLU A 237 18.27 1.51 -26.76
N ALA A 238 18.32 1.82 -28.05
CA ALA A 238 18.96 2.98 -28.66
C ALA A 238 18.12 4.27 -28.68
N GLY A 239 18.83 5.40 -28.75
CA GLY A 239 18.31 6.72 -29.11
C GLY A 239 17.82 7.52 -27.90
N ALA A 240 18.61 8.50 -27.44
CA ALA A 240 18.11 9.53 -26.53
C ALA A 240 16.96 10.26 -27.23
N PRO A 241 15.70 10.09 -26.79
CA PRO A 241 14.60 10.85 -27.36
C PRO A 241 14.83 12.32 -27.01
N GLU A 242 14.39 13.21 -27.90
CA GLU A 242 14.24 14.63 -27.58
C GLU A 242 13.61 14.77 -26.19
N VAL A 243 14.27 15.49 -25.27
CA VAL A 243 13.80 15.60 -23.88
C VAL A 243 12.57 16.50 -23.87
N VAL A 244 11.41 15.93 -24.19
CA VAL A 244 10.12 16.60 -24.10
C VAL A 244 9.89 16.95 -22.63
N ALA A 245 9.63 18.21 -22.34
CA ALA A 245 9.36 18.64 -20.97
C ALA A 245 8.04 18.00 -20.46
N PRO A 246 7.96 17.62 -19.17
CA PRO A 246 6.74 17.05 -18.60
C PRO A 246 5.52 17.95 -18.82
N THR A 247 4.41 17.31 -19.14
CA THR A 247 3.11 17.95 -19.31
C THR A 247 2.41 18.12 -17.96
N TRP A 248 1.27 18.81 -17.96
CA TRP A 248 0.47 19.01 -16.76
C TRP A 248 0.02 17.66 -16.18
N ILE A 249 -0.39 16.71 -17.04
CA ILE A 249 -0.93 15.42 -16.58
C ILE A 249 0.16 14.58 -15.91
N ASP A 250 1.39 14.65 -16.41
CA ASP A 250 2.52 13.91 -15.86
C ASP A 250 2.85 14.38 -14.44
N GLN A 251 3.00 15.70 -14.25
CA GLN A 251 3.30 16.29 -12.95
C GLN A 251 2.14 16.15 -11.98
N LYS A 252 0.91 16.36 -12.45
CA LYS A 252 -0.30 16.20 -11.64
C LYS A 252 -0.44 14.76 -11.15
N GLY A 253 -0.28 13.78 -12.03
CA GLY A 253 -0.34 12.35 -11.68
C GLY A 253 0.69 11.98 -10.62
N ALA A 254 1.95 12.40 -10.80
CA ALA A 254 3.01 12.14 -9.82
C ALA A 254 2.74 12.80 -8.46
N ILE A 255 2.23 14.04 -8.43
CA ILE A 255 1.88 14.72 -7.18
C ILE A 255 0.74 13.99 -6.47
N VAL A 256 -0.33 13.63 -7.17
CA VAL A 256 -1.49 12.96 -6.56
C VAL A 256 -1.09 11.57 -6.05
N PHE A 257 -0.24 10.86 -6.80
CA PHE A 257 0.35 9.60 -6.36
C PHE A 257 1.14 9.78 -5.05
N LEU A 258 2.10 10.72 -5.02
CA LEU A 258 2.91 10.99 -3.83
C LEU A 258 2.06 11.47 -2.65
N ALA A 259 1.02 12.28 -2.89
CA ALA A 259 0.09 12.74 -1.85
C ALA A 259 -0.67 11.61 -1.16
N ARG A 260 -0.74 10.42 -1.75
CA ARG A 260 -1.39 9.26 -1.13
C ARG A 260 -0.41 8.23 -0.56
N CYS A 261 0.88 8.30 -0.88
CA CYS A 261 1.87 7.33 -0.40
C CYS A 261 3.09 7.91 0.35
N HIS A 262 3.18 9.24 0.49
CA HIS A 262 4.34 9.90 1.07
C HIS A 262 4.68 9.47 2.51
N GLU A 263 3.73 8.89 3.25
CA GLU A 263 3.96 8.41 4.60
C GLU A 263 4.92 7.20 4.62
N ASN A 264 4.78 6.26 3.69
CA ASN A 264 5.59 5.04 3.70
C ASN A 264 6.59 4.98 2.53
N PHE A 265 6.48 5.88 1.56
CA PHE A 265 7.40 6.01 0.43
C PHE A 265 7.81 7.48 0.23
N PRO A 266 9.07 7.81 -0.04
CA PRO A 266 10.23 6.93 -0.09
C PRO A 266 10.66 6.40 1.27
N ILE A 267 11.41 5.31 1.26
CA ILE A 267 12.00 4.70 2.45
C ILE A 267 13.40 5.25 2.70
N THR A 268 14.24 5.31 1.66
CA THR A 268 15.65 5.67 1.84
C THR A 268 15.88 7.17 1.81
N ILE A 269 16.89 7.64 2.57
CA ILE A 269 17.27 9.06 2.61
C ILE A 269 17.59 9.58 1.19
N ALA A 270 18.30 8.78 0.40
CA ALA A 270 18.68 9.14 -0.97
C ALA A 270 17.45 9.34 -1.88
N ALA A 271 16.46 8.44 -1.80
CA ALA A 271 15.24 8.57 -2.58
C ALA A 271 14.37 9.74 -2.08
N GLY A 272 14.24 9.91 -0.76
CA GLY A 272 13.54 11.03 -0.14
C GLY A 272 14.04 12.39 -0.63
N LYS A 273 15.36 12.60 -0.59
CA LYS A 273 16.00 13.83 -1.08
C LYS A 273 15.81 14.05 -2.59
N ARG A 274 15.85 12.98 -3.39
CA ARG A 274 15.57 13.07 -4.83
C ARG A 274 14.12 13.51 -5.10
N VAL A 275 13.15 12.94 -4.40
CA VAL A 275 11.75 13.36 -4.52
C VAL A 275 11.57 14.81 -4.10
N LEU A 276 12.16 15.22 -2.97
CA LEU A 276 12.10 16.61 -2.50
C LEU A 276 12.66 17.60 -3.55
N ASN A 277 13.82 17.30 -4.12
CA ASN A 277 14.41 18.12 -5.18
C ASN A 277 13.54 18.15 -6.44
N GLY A 278 12.98 17.01 -6.84
CA GLY A 278 12.05 16.92 -7.97
C GLY A 278 10.78 17.73 -7.75
N LEU A 279 10.18 17.67 -6.55
CA LEU A 279 9.01 18.46 -6.18
C LEU A 279 9.29 19.97 -6.25
N ASN A 280 10.46 20.42 -5.79
CA ASN A 280 10.88 21.83 -5.95
C ASN A 280 10.96 22.24 -7.43
N GLY A 281 11.52 21.38 -8.29
CA GLY A 281 11.54 21.60 -9.74
C GLY A 281 10.14 21.69 -10.35
N VAL A 282 9.22 20.82 -9.90
CA VAL A 282 7.81 20.83 -10.32
C VAL A 282 7.11 22.13 -9.92
N VAL A 283 7.35 22.65 -8.70
CA VAL A 283 6.79 23.95 -8.27
C VAL A 283 7.21 25.06 -9.23
N VAL A 284 8.50 25.17 -9.54
CA VAL A 284 9.02 26.21 -10.45
C VAL A 284 8.41 26.05 -11.85
N ASN A 285 8.37 24.84 -12.39
CA ASN A 285 7.82 24.58 -13.72
C ASN A 285 6.32 24.89 -13.79
N ALA A 286 5.56 24.48 -12.78
CA ALA A 286 4.12 24.69 -12.71
C ALA A 286 3.76 26.18 -12.51
N GLU A 287 4.57 26.94 -11.77
CA GLU A 287 4.42 28.40 -11.64
C GLU A 287 4.64 29.10 -12.99
N GLN A 288 5.70 28.73 -13.72
CA GLN A 288 5.99 29.26 -15.06
C GLN A 288 4.85 28.98 -16.06
N LYS A 289 4.24 27.80 -15.97
CA LYS A 289 3.14 27.37 -16.85
C LYS A 289 1.74 27.77 -16.35
N GLY A 290 1.63 28.38 -15.16
CA GLY A 290 0.37 28.84 -14.58
C GLY A 290 -0.55 27.73 -14.03
N TRP A 291 -0.01 26.54 -13.73
CA TRP A 291 -0.76 25.38 -13.21
C TRP A 291 -1.01 25.48 -11.71
N LYS A 292 -1.95 26.34 -11.31
CA LYS A 292 -2.19 26.68 -9.89
C LYS A 292 -2.48 25.48 -9.00
N ASP A 293 -3.23 24.51 -9.49
CA ASP A 293 -3.60 23.31 -8.74
C ASP A 293 -2.39 22.40 -8.45
N VAL A 294 -1.49 22.26 -9.42
CA VAL A 294 -0.20 21.55 -9.30
C VAL A 294 0.71 22.27 -8.31
N VAL A 295 0.82 23.60 -8.41
CA VAL A 295 1.64 24.42 -7.50
C VAL A 295 1.23 24.25 -6.04
N VAL A 296 -0.07 24.34 -5.73
CA VAL A 296 -0.58 24.23 -4.35
C VAL A 296 -0.30 22.85 -3.77
N ALA A 297 -0.59 21.81 -4.54
CA ALA A 297 -0.39 20.43 -4.10
C ALA A 297 1.11 20.08 -3.96
N ALA A 298 1.96 20.50 -4.91
CA ALA A 298 3.40 20.31 -4.83
C ALA A 298 4.02 21.04 -3.64
N LYS A 299 3.67 22.31 -3.38
CA LYS A 299 4.16 23.06 -2.21
C LYS A 299 3.79 22.40 -0.89
N THR A 300 2.61 21.78 -0.82
CA THR A 300 2.19 21.02 0.36
C THR A 300 3.09 19.81 0.58
N LEU A 301 3.39 19.06 -0.48
CA LEU A 301 4.32 17.93 -0.41
C LEU A 301 5.75 18.36 -0.08
N VAL A 302 6.25 19.45 -0.68
CA VAL A 302 7.59 19.98 -0.35
C VAL A 302 7.73 20.20 1.15
N LYS A 303 6.79 20.93 1.77
CA LYS A 303 6.81 21.18 3.23
C LYS A 303 6.79 19.89 4.05
N THR A 304 6.02 18.90 3.61
CA THR A 304 5.95 17.59 4.26
C THR A 304 7.26 16.82 4.14
N PHE A 305 7.89 16.81 2.96
CA PHE A 305 9.18 16.15 2.74
C PHE A 305 10.33 16.86 3.46
N GLU A 306 10.33 18.19 3.51
CA GLU A 306 11.27 18.96 4.34
C GLU A 306 11.13 18.61 5.83
N LYS A 307 9.89 18.43 6.31
CA LYS A 307 9.65 17.95 7.66
C LYS A 307 10.27 16.56 7.87
N TYR A 308 10.06 15.63 6.94
CA TYR A 308 10.63 14.29 7.04
C TYR A 308 12.16 14.27 7.01
N ASP A 309 12.79 15.13 6.21
CA ASP A 309 14.26 15.29 6.18
C ASP A 309 14.77 15.83 7.53
N ARG A 310 14.10 16.84 8.10
CA ARG A 310 14.44 17.38 9.43
C ARG A 310 14.28 16.35 10.56
N GLU A 311 13.25 15.52 10.48
CA GLU A 311 12.93 14.49 11.48
C GLU A 311 13.71 13.18 11.26
N ASN A 312 14.59 13.11 10.25
CA ASN A 312 15.31 11.90 9.85
C ASN A 312 14.38 10.68 9.72
N ARG A 313 13.21 10.87 9.09
CA ARG A 313 12.20 9.81 8.95
C ARG A 313 12.67 8.69 8.03
N TRP A 314 13.52 8.99 7.05
CA TRP A 314 14.04 8.03 6.09
C TRP A 314 15.24 7.26 6.65
N ILE A 315 15.42 6.03 6.16
CA ILE A 315 16.50 5.12 6.57
C ILE A 315 17.67 5.10 5.57
#